data_AF-A0A7S1Z408-F1
#
_entry.id   AF-A0A7S1Z408-F1
#
_cell.length_a   1.000
_cell.length_b   1.000
_cell.length_c   1.000
_cell.angle_alpha   90.00
_cell.angle_beta   90.00
_cell.angle_gamma   90.00
#
_symmetry.space_group_name_H-M   'P 1'
#
loop_
_entity.id
_entity.type
_entity.pdbx_description
1 polymer ?
#
loop_
_entity_poly.entity_id
_entity_poly.type
_entity_poly.pdbx_seq_one_letter_code
_entity_poly.pdbx_strand_id
1 'polypeptide(L)'
;SDLIPYPSDIVLPYLAGLNMSSLGLFQEKSCVRVYPTVRALERALLYGVEVLECGVRISDLDAKKSKTIGGIDYDAVVVATEACSVRNVLRDPPNVFERVKYRDVEVTVHTDPTVMPRSRKDWRCWNLEQRVESSEPQFNVWLNAFYCVRSQKDGGDDGSGGADFFQTSDQFRTPDPSKVLSRSHFRRVVHTLETRDLVEEIRALSGRDGIYYCGSYSVYGMGLLEEALKSG
;
A
#
# COMPACT_ATOMS: atom_id res chain seq x y z
N SER A 1 11.97 -19.36 -15.80
CA SER A 1 11.20 -18.13 -16.06
C SER A 1 10.45 -17.83 -14.79
N ASP A 2 11.08 -17.11 -13.86
CA ASP A 2 10.57 -16.86 -12.50
C ASP A 2 9.54 -15.72 -12.48
N LEU A 3 8.77 -15.61 -13.55
CA LEU A 3 7.68 -14.66 -13.63
C LEU A 3 6.49 -15.26 -12.91
N ILE A 4 6.15 -14.67 -11.76
CA ILE A 4 4.88 -14.93 -11.09
C ILE A 4 3.77 -14.70 -12.12
N PRO A 5 2.85 -15.67 -12.33
CA PRO A 5 1.78 -15.53 -13.31
C PRO A 5 0.75 -14.52 -12.79
N TYR A 6 1.07 -13.24 -12.97
CA TYR A 6 0.19 -12.17 -12.57
C TYR A 6 -1.03 -12.14 -13.52
N PRO A 7 -2.25 -12.12 -12.99
CA PRO A 7 -3.47 -12.13 -13.80
C PRO A 7 -3.56 -10.88 -14.70
N SER A 8 -3.58 -11.09 -16.02
CA SER A 8 -3.62 -10.00 -17.01
C SER A 8 -4.91 -9.19 -16.96
N ASP A 9 -6.01 -9.80 -16.51
CA ASP A 9 -7.30 -9.18 -16.25
C ASP A 9 -7.28 -8.17 -15.08
N ILE A 10 -6.24 -8.19 -14.23
CA ILE A 10 -5.99 -7.12 -13.25
C ILE A 10 -5.16 -5.99 -13.89
N VAL A 11 -4.10 -6.36 -14.62
CA VAL A 11 -3.10 -5.39 -15.13
C VAL A 11 -3.63 -4.56 -16.29
N LEU A 12 -4.30 -5.19 -17.27
CA LEU A 12 -4.73 -4.52 -18.49
C LEU A 12 -5.75 -3.40 -18.24
N PRO A 13 -6.79 -3.58 -17.39
CA PRO A 13 -7.70 -2.48 -17.06
C PRO A 13 -7.01 -1.33 -16.33
N TYR A 14 -6.04 -1.64 -15.45
CA TYR A 14 -5.27 -0.62 -14.76
C TYR A 14 -4.41 0.20 -15.75
N LEU A 15 -3.68 -0.45 -16.65
CA LEU A 15 -2.90 0.22 -17.69
C LEU A 15 -3.77 1.02 -18.67
N ALA A 16 -4.94 0.50 -19.03
CA ALA A 16 -5.91 1.22 -19.85
C ALA A 16 -6.43 2.47 -19.13
N GLY A 17 -6.69 2.38 -17.82
CA GLY A 17 -7.07 3.52 -16.98
C GLY A 17 -5.96 4.56 -16.80
N LEU A 18 -4.69 4.18 -16.97
CA LEU A 18 -3.54 5.08 -16.99
C LEU A 18 -3.32 5.78 -18.35
N ASN A 19 -4.21 5.55 -19.34
CA ASN A 19 -4.13 6.15 -20.67
C ASN A 19 -2.80 5.83 -21.41
N MET A 20 -2.22 4.65 -21.14
CA MET A 20 -0.99 4.16 -21.79
C MET A 20 -1.20 3.71 -23.24
N SER A 21 -2.46 3.65 -23.70
CA SER A 21 -2.81 3.48 -25.12
C SER A 21 -3.21 4.84 -25.68
N SER A 22 -2.38 5.41 -26.55
CA SER A 22 -2.69 6.67 -27.24
C SER A 22 -3.92 6.54 -28.14
N LEU A 23 -5.09 6.91 -27.62
CA LEU A 23 -6.27 7.39 -28.36
C LEU A 23 -7.29 7.88 -27.32
N GLY A 24 -7.22 9.18 -27.02
CA GLY A 24 -8.07 9.81 -26.04
C GLY A 24 -9.55 9.66 -26.39
N LEU A 25 -10.28 8.86 -25.60
CA LEU A 25 -11.72 8.94 -25.45
C LEU A 25 -12.07 8.62 -23.98
N PHE A 26 -12.24 9.69 -23.21
CA PHE A 26 -13.08 9.84 -22.02
C PHE A 26 -13.08 8.72 -20.96
N GLN A 27 -12.14 8.82 -20.01
CA GLN A 27 -12.48 8.77 -18.58
C GLN A 27 -11.40 9.52 -17.79
N GLU A 28 -11.59 10.83 -17.57
CA GLU A 28 -10.85 11.52 -16.51
C GLU A 28 -11.36 11.02 -15.15
N LYS A 29 -10.79 9.93 -14.64
CA LYS A 29 -10.84 9.69 -13.21
C LYS A 29 -9.86 10.68 -12.57
N SER A 30 -10.40 11.73 -11.97
CA SER A 30 -9.60 12.72 -11.24
C SER A 30 -8.85 12.01 -10.10
N CYS A 31 -7.52 11.92 -10.19
CA CYS A 31 -6.70 11.53 -9.07
C CYS A 31 -6.81 12.63 -8.01
N VAL A 32 -7.38 12.29 -6.85
CA VAL A 32 -7.51 13.23 -5.73
C VAL A 32 -6.30 13.08 -4.82
N ARG A 33 -5.61 14.19 -4.59
CA ARG A 33 -4.53 14.23 -3.60
C ARG A 33 -5.10 14.61 -2.25
N VAL A 34 -4.74 13.84 -1.22
CA VAL A 34 -5.03 14.18 0.16
C VAL A 34 -4.24 15.44 0.53
N TYR A 35 -4.97 16.50 0.89
CA TYR A 35 -4.42 17.78 1.33
C TYR A 35 -4.95 18.11 2.74
N PRO A 36 -4.14 18.69 3.64
CA PRO A 36 -2.72 19.02 3.48
C PRO A 36 -1.78 17.82 3.66
N THR A 37 -2.20 16.78 4.39
CA THR A 37 -1.36 15.59 4.69
C THR A 37 -2.21 14.35 4.90
N VAL A 38 -1.60 13.16 4.82
CA VAL A 38 -2.25 11.88 5.20
C VAL A 38 -2.75 11.92 6.65
N ARG A 39 -2.02 12.58 7.57
CA ARG A 39 -2.48 12.77 8.97
C ARG A 39 -3.78 13.55 9.09
N ALA A 40 -4.05 14.48 8.18
CA ALA A 40 -5.31 15.20 8.18
C ALA A 40 -6.47 14.27 7.78
N LEU A 41 -6.24 13.39 6.81
CA LEU A 41 -7.21 12.35 6.44
C LEU A 41 -7.41 11.35 7.59
N GLU A 42 -6.33 10.86 8.22
CA GLU A 42 -6.43 9.97 9.39
C GLU A 42 -7.30 10.58 10.48
N ARG A 43 -7.08 11.85 10.84
CA ARG A 43 -7.90 12.56 11.82
C ARG A 43 -9.37 12.67 11.40
N ALA A 44 -9.62 12.91 10.12
CA ALA A 44 -10.98 12.98 9.60
C ALA A 44 -11.67 11.60 9.63
N LEU A 45 -10.95 10.52 9.29
CA LEU A 45 -11.48 9.15 9.32
C LEU A 45 -11.72 8.63 10.75
N LEU A 46 -10.95 9.13 11.72
CA LEU A 46 -11.17 8.83 13.14
C LEU A 46 -12.32 9.63 13.77
N TYR A 47 -12.98 10.50 13.01
CA TYR A 47 -14.12 11.26 13.54
C TYR A 47 -15.26 10.31 13.94
N GLY A 48 -15.71 10.41 15.18
CA GLY A 48 -16.77 9.56 15.74
C GLY A 48 -16.26 8.24 16.33
N VAL A 49 -14.95 7.97 16.30
CA VAL A 49 -14.36 6.85 17.07
C VAL A 49 -14.41 7.20 18.56
N GLU A 50 -15.18 6.44 19.33
CA GLU A 50 -15.35 6.66 20.77
C GLU A 50 -14.10 6.26 21.57
N VAL A 51 -13.47 5.15 21.18
CA VAL A 51 -12.31 4.57 21.85
C VAL A 51 -11.26 4.22 20.81
N LEU A 52 -10.07 4.81 20.94
CA LEU A 52 -8.89 4.49 20.15
C LEU A 52 -7.78 4.02 21.08
N GLU A 53 -7.49 2.72 21.04
CA GLU A 53 -6.37 2.13 21.76
C GLU A 53 -5.23 1.82 20.80
N CYS A 54 -4.02 2.28 21.14
CA CYS A 54 -2.81 2.04 20.37
C CYS A 54 -1.76 1.31 21.22
N GLY A 55 -0.91 0.51 20.59
CA GLY A 55 0.12 -0.26 21.29
C GLY A 55 -0.42 -1.48 22.06
N VAL A 56 -1.71 -1.81 21.89
CA VAL A 56 -2.35 -2.99 22.48
C VAL A 56 -2.30 -4.14 21.49
N ARG A 57 -1.88 -5.33 21.96
CA ARG A 57 -1.93 -6.56 21.17
C ARG A 57 -3.24 -7.28 21.46
N ILE A 58 -4.00 -7.55 20.41
CA ILE A 58 -5.15 -8.45 20.46
C ILE A 58 -4.69 -9.84 20.03
N SER A 59 -4.97 -10.85 20.85
CA SER A 59 -4.68 -12.26 20.56
C SER A 59 -5.72 -13.19 21.17
N ASP A 60 -5.73 -14.44 20.72
CA ASP A 60 -6.53 -15.53 21.29
C ASP A 60 -8.05 -15.31 21.29
N LEU A 61 -8.54 -14.46 20.38
CA LEU A 61 -9.97 -14.20 20.21
C LEU A 61 -10.66 -15.49 19.71
N ASP A 62 -11.55 -16.03 20.55
CA ASP A 62 -12.34 -17.22 20.25
C ASP A 62 -13.77 -16.79 19.91
N ALA A 63 -13.95 -16.36 18.66
CA ALA A 63 -15.19 -15.78 18.16
C ALA A 63 -16.43 -16.68 18.33
N LYS A 64 -16.23 -18.00 18.39
CA LYS A 64 -17.28 -19.01 18.63
C LYS A 64 -17.83 -18.98 20.05
N LYS A 65 -17.02 -18.50 21.02
CA LYS A 65 -17.41 -18.40 22.44
C LYS A 65 -17.80 -16.97 22.81
N SER A 66 -16.92 -16.02 22.53
CA SER A 66 -17.15 -14.61 22.83
C SER A 66 -16.27 -13.71 21.97
N LYS A 67 -16.78 -12.51 21.70
CA LYS A 67 -16.04 -11.43 21.06
C LYS A 67 -15.57 -10.41 22.10
N THR A 68 -15.16 -10.88 23.29
CA THR A 68 -14.66 -10.01 24.35
C THR A 68 -13.26 -9.51 24.01
N ILE A 69 -13.07 -8.19 23.95
CA ILE A 69 -11.77 -7.55 23.76
C ILE A 69 -11.59 -6.54 24.87
N GLY A 70 -10.47 -6.59 25.62
CA GLY A 70 -10.23 -5.67 26.73
C GLY A 70 -11.27 -5.74 27.86
N GLY A 71 -12.02 -6.84 27.97
CA GLY A 71 -13.11 -6.99 28.95
C GLY A 71 -14.46 -6.42 28.49
N ILE A 72 -14.56 -5.94 27.26
CA ILE A 72 -15.79 -5.43 26.64
C ILE A 72 -16.29 -6.46 25.63
N ASP A 73 -17.58 -6.79 25.69
CA ASP A 73 -18.23 -7.67 24.72
C ASP A 73 -18.71 -6.89 23.50
N TYR A 74 -18.39 -7.40 22.31
CA TYR A 74 -18.78 -6.79 21.03
C TYR A 74 -19.75 -7.70 20.27
N ASP A 75 -20.74 -7.10 19.60
CA ASP A 75 -21.67 -7.84 18.72
C ASP A 75 -21.00 -8.33 17.43
N ALA A 76 -20.01 -7.58 16.94
CA ALA A 76 -19.24 -7.88 15.74
C ALA A 76 -17.81 -7.35 15.86
N VAL A 77 -16.87 -8.00 15.18
CA VAL A 77 -15.47 -7.58 15.11
C VAL A 77 -15.03 -7.55 13.65
N VAL A 78 -14.41 -6.44 13.24
CA VAL A 78 -13.80 -6.30 11.91
C VAL A 78 -12.28 -6.42 12.07
N VAL A 79 -11.69 -7.40 11.39
CA VAL A 79 -10.24 -7.64 11.37
C VAL A 79 -9.64 -6.98 10.14
N ALA A 80 -9.02 -5.81 10.36
CA ALA A 80 -8.39 -4.97 9.34
C ALA A 80 -6.84 -5.08 9.32
N THR A 81 -6.31 -6.28 9.56
CA THR A 81 -4.85 -6.55 9.60
C THR A 81 -4.34 -7.09 8.27
N GLU A 82 -3.03 -7.34 8.13
CA GLU A 82 -2.54 -8.23 7.07
C GLU A 82 -3.18 -9.64 7.22
N ALA A 83 -3.43 -10.35 6.11
CA ALA A 83 -4.01 -11.69 6.12
C ALA A 83 -3.18 -12.65 6.97
N CYS A 84 -1.84 -12.65 6.79
CA CYS A 84 -0.95 -13.51 7.56
C CYS A 84 -0.95 -13.21 9.07
N SER A 85 -1.47 -12.05 9.49
CA SER A 85 -1.58 -11.66 10.90
C SER A 85 -2.89 -12.09 11.55
N VAL A 86 -3.88 -12.58 10.79
CA VAL A 86 -5.17 -13.06 11.33
C VAL A 86 -4.97 -14.16 12.37
N ARG A 87 -4.00 -15.06 12.16
CA ARG A 87 -3.64 -16.11 13.13
C ARG A 87 -3.10 -15.61 14.47
N ASN A 88 -2.62 -14.37 14.51
CA ASN A 88 -2.14 -13.76 15.76
C ASN A 88 -3.31 -13.15 16.56
N VAL A 89 -4.44 -12.89 15.91
CA VAL A 89 -5.64 -12.29 16.49
C VAL A 89 -6.61 -13.38 16.93
N LEU A 90 -6.90 -14.33 16.05
CA LEU A 90 -7.88 -15.40 16.26
C LEU A 90 -7.23 -16.66 16.83
N ARG A 91 -7.91 -17.32 17.77
CA ARG A 91 -7.46 -18.61 18.32
C ARG A 91 -7.49 -19.73 17.27
N ASP A 92 -8.50 -19.74 16.42
CA ASP A 92 -8.76 -20.77 15.39
C ASP A 92 -8.98 -20.09 14.02
N PRO A 93 -7.92 -19.56 13.39
CA PRO A 93 -8.02 -18.83 12.14
C PRO A 93 -8.29 -19.78 10.95
N PRO A 94 -9.15 -19.39 9.98
CA PRO A 94 -9.26 -20.09 8.71
C PRO A 94 -7.91 -20.17 7.96
N ASN A 95 -7.61 -21.32 7.35
CA ASN A 95 -6.35 -21.55 6.66
C ASN A 95 -6.18 -20.71 5.36
N VAL A 96 -7.26 -20.14 4.81
CA VAL A 96 -7.22 -19.32 3.59
C VAL A 96 -6.24 -18.15 3.70
N PHE A 97 -6.13 -17.56 4.88
CA PHE A 97 -5.29 -16.37 5.10
C PHE A 97 -3.80 -16.65 4.94
N GLU A 98 -3.36 -17.90 5.17
CA GLU A 98 -1.96 -18.31 5.00
C GLU A 98 -1.57 -18.51 3.52
N ARG A 99 -2.56 -18.67 2.65
CA ARG A 99 -2.34 -18.82 1.21
C ARG A 99 -2.16 -17.48 0.49
N VAL A 100 -2.54 -16.37 1.13
CA VAL A 100 -2.30 -15.02 0.60
C VAL A 100 -0.79 -14.78 0.49
N LYS A 101 -0.33 -14.49 -0.73
CA LYS A 101 1.08 -14.24 -1.02
C LYS A 101 1.43 -12.79 -0.74
N TYR A 102 2.63 -12.60 -0.21
CA TYR A 102 3.17 -11.29 0.09
C TYR A 102 4.58 -11.15 -0.49
N ARG A 103 4.92 -9.92 -0.86
CA ARG A 103 6.28 -9.49 -1.18
C ARG A 103 6.69 -8.42 -0.18
N ASP A 104 7.86 -8.58 0.44
CA ASP A 104 8.46 -7.54 1.25
C ASP A 104 8.97 -6.40 0.36
N VAL A 105 8.71 -5.17 0.76
CA VAL A 105 9.17 -3.95 0.09
C VAL A 105 9.83 -3.07 1.13
N GLU A 106 11.04 -2.62 0.83
CA GLU A 106 11.70 -1.55 1.56
C GLU A 106 11.60 -0.26 0.75
N VAL A 107 11.17 0.80 1.41
CA VAL A 107 11.17 2.16 0.88
C VAL A 107 12.12 3.01 1.71
N THR A 108 13.10 3.62 1.04
CA THR A 108 14.04 4.55 1.66
C THR A 108 13.75 5.96 1.20
N VAL A 109 13.61 6.90 2.13
CA VAL A 109 13.56 8.34 1.86
C VAL A 109 14.93 8.94 2.18
N HIS A 110 15.49 9.70 1.25
CA HIS A 110 16.87 10.21 1.33
C HIS A 110 17.08 11.46 0.48
N THR A 111 18.25 12.09 0.63
CA THR A 111 18.69 13.25 -0.17
C THR A 111 19.81 12.92 -1.16
N ASP A 112 20.19 11.64 -1.28
CA ASP A 112 21.27 11.22 -2.17
C ASP A 112 20.88 11.23 -3.67
N PRO A 113 21.43 12.12 -4.51
CA PRO A 113 21.07 12.19 -5.92
C PRO A 113 21.73 11.10 -6.77
N THR A 114 22.62 10.28 -6.19
CA THR A 114 23.38 9.26 -6.94
C THR A 114 22.51 8.11 -7.46
N VAL A 115 21.29 7.96 -6.95
CA VAL A 115 20.29 7.00 -7.43
C VAL A 115 19.48 7.47 -8.64
N MET A 116 19.60 8.74 -8.98
CA MET A 116 18.89 9.34 -10.10
C MET A 116 19.72 9.25 -11.40
N PRO A 117 19.11 9.47 -12.57
CA PRO A 117 19.86 9.62 -13.82
C PRO A 117 21.00 10.64 -13.67
N ARG A 118 22.16 10.33 -14.27
CA ARG A 118 23.38 11.16 -14.14
C ARG A 118 23.15 12.61 -14.55
N SER A 119 22.33 12.85 -15.57
CA SER A 119 21.97 14.19 -15.99
C SER A 119 20.68 14.63 -15.32
N ARG A 120 20.73 15.76 -14.61
CA ARG A 120 19.53 16.36 -13.97
C ARG A 120 18.40 16.63 -14.97
N LYS A 121 18.72 16.90 -16.24
CA LYS A 121 17.73 17.15 -17.29
C LYS A 121 16.84 15.92 -17.59
N ASP A 122 17.34 14.72 -17.28
CA ASP A 122 16.65 13.45 -17.51
C ASP A 122 15.82 13.03 -16.30
N TRP A 123 15.86 13.80 -15.21
CA TRP A 123 15.07 13.51 -14.02
C TRP A 123 13.59 13.67 -14.32
N ARG A 124 12.83 12.63 -13.98
CA ARG A 124 11.37 12.64 -14.00
C ARG A 124 10.84 12.50 -12.59
N CYS A 125 9.53 12.74 -12.44
CA CYS A 125 8.83 12.46 -11.19
C CYS A 125 9.06 11.00 -10.76
N TRP A 126 9.04 10.08 -11.71
CA TRP A 126 9.28 8.65 -11.51
C TRP A 126 10.40 8.17 -12.44
N ASN A 127 11.38 7.44 -11.90
CA ASN A 127 12.56 6.97 -12.62
C ASN A 127 12.76 5.49 -12.32
N LEU A 128 12.68 4.66 -13.35
CA LEU A 128 12.85 3.21 -13.27
C LEU A 128 14.22 2.83 -13.84
N GLU A 129 15.05 2.13 -13.08
CA GLU A 129 16.31 1.56 -13.56
C GLU A 129 16.19 0.02 -13.49
N GLN A 130 16.39 -0.65 -14.61
CA GLN A 130 16.47 -2.12 -14.68
C GLN A 130 17.91 -2.51 -14.99
N ARG A 131 18.47 -3.43 -14.21
CA ARG A 131 19.77 -4.06 -14.48
C ARG A 131 19.59 -5.48 -14.96
N VAL A 132 20.54 -5.97 -15.75
CA VAL A 132 20.52 -7.36 -16.26
C VAL A 132 20.63 -8.36 -15.12
N GLU A 133 21.39 -8.01 -14.09
CA GLU A 133 21.67 -8.85 -12.92
C GLU A 133 20.59 -8.76 -11.83
N SER A 134 19.60 -7.87 -11.99
CA SER A 134 18.50 -7.71 -11.04
C SER A 134 17.22 -8.31 -11.62
N SER A 135 16.51 -9.11 -10.83
CA SER A 135 15.19 -9.62 -11.20
C SER A 135 14.11 -8.54 -11.13
N GLU A 136 14.35 -7.47 -10.37
CA GLU A 136 13.40 -6.41 -10.07
C GLU A 136 13.98 -5.04 -10.46
N PRO A 137 13.15 -4.12 -10.99
CA PRO A 137 13.60 -2.78 -11.28
C PRO A 137 13.71 -1.96 -9.99
N GLN A 138 14.70 -1.08 -9.91
CA GLN A 138 14.76 -0.05 -8.88
C GLN A 138 13.86 1.11 -9.28
N PHE A 139 12.99 1.54 -8.36
CA PHE A 139 12.05 2.62 -8.60
C PHE A 139 12.37 3.83 -7.72
N ASN A 140 12.66 4.97 -8.35
CA ASN A 140 13.06 6.20 -7.68
C ASN A 140 12.04 7.31 -7.99
N VAL A 141 11.45 7.90 -6.95
CA VAL A 141 10.51 9.02 -7.04
C VAL A 141 11.22 10.29 -6.58
N TRP A 142 11.24 11.32 -7.43
CA TRP A 142 11.69 12.65 -7.04
C TRP A 142 10.54 13.38 -6.35
N LEU A 143 10.60 13.43 -5.02
CA LEU A 143 9.49 13.88 -4.18
C LEU A 143 9.18 15.36 -4.39
N ASN A 144 10.18 16.19 -4.71
CA ASN A 144 9.93 17.59 -5.06
C ASN A 144 9.01 17.64 -6.28
N ALA A 145 9.36 17.00 -7.40
CA ALA A 145 8.46 16.96 -8.56
C ALA A 145 7.10 16.30 -8.28
N PHE A 146 7.08 15.28 -7.43
CA PHE A 146 5.84 14.60 -7.06
C PHE A 146 4.90 15.52 -6.26
N TYR A 147 5.42 16.29 -5.30
CA TYR A 147 4.63 17.17 -4.43
C TYR A 147 4.45 18.60 -4.97
N CYS A 148 5.27 19.05 -5.93
CA CYS A 148 5.28 20.42 -6.48
C CYS A 148 4.16 20.76 -7.48
N VAL A 149 2.88 20.59 -7.12
CA VAL A 149 1.76 21.10 -7.95
C VAL A 149 1.08 22.35 -7.37
N ARG A 150 1.66 23.00 -6.35
CA ARG A 150 1.11 24.27 -5.83
C ARG A 150 2.11 25.38 -5.50
N SER A 151 3.32 25.09 -5.05
CA SER A 151 4.31 26.14 -4.71
C SER A 151 4.65 27.06 -5.90
N GLN A 152 4.72 26.52 -7.12
CA GLN A 152 5.04 27.33 -8.31
C GLN A 152 3.88 28.17 -8.85
N LYS A 153 2.61 27.82 -8.57
CA LYS A 153 1.46 28.63 -9.03
C LYS A 153 1.16 29.80 -8.11
N ASP A 154 1.47 29.66 -6.82
CA ASP A 154 1.12 30.65 -5.78
C ASP A 154 2.35 31.38 -5.19
N GLY A 155 3.56 31.17 -5.74
CA GLY A 155 4.79 31.86 -5.30
C GLY A 155 5.25 31.49 -3.88
N GLY A 156 4.78 30.36 -3.34
CA GLY A 156 5.08 29.91 -1.99
C GLY A 156 6.37 29.09 -1.91
N ASP A 157 7.01 29.14 -0.74
CA ASP A 157 8.07 28.21 -0.34
C ASP A 157 7.56 26.76 -0.46
N ASP A 158 8.29 25.90 -1.16
CA ASP A 158 7.95 24.48 -1.27
C ASP A 158 8.34 23.69 -0.01
N GLY A 159 8.89 24.38 1.00
CA GLY A 159 9.30 23.83 2.29
C GLY A 159 10.54 22.96 2.19
N SER A 160 11.16 22.86 1.01
CA SER A 160 12.34 22.01 0.78
C SER A 160 13.64 22.67 1.21
N GLY A 161 13.65 23.99 1.39
CA GLY A 161 14.89 24.75 1.62
C GLY A 161 15.89 24.63 0.46
N GLY A 162 15.43 24.25 -0.74
CA GLY A 162 16.27 24.00 -1.91
C GLY A 162 16.90 22.59 -1.97
N ALA A 163 16.60 21.71 -1.02
CA ALA A 163 17.09 20.33 -1.04
C ALA A 163 16.22 19.43 -1.94
N ASP A 164 16.84 18.46 -2.62
CA ASP A 164 16.13 17.41 -3.32
C ASP A 164 15.88 16.21 -2.40
N PHE A 165 14.66 15.71 -2.44
CA PHE A 165 14.21 14.54 -1.69
C PHE A 165 13.79 13.43 -2.65
N PHE A 166 14.22 12.22 -2.32
CA PHE A 166 13.98 11.02 -3.13
C PHE A 166 13.36 9.93 -2.27
N GLN A 167 12.50 9.15 -2.91
CA GLN A 167 12.01 7.89 -2.37
C GLN A 167 12.46 6.78 -3.31
N THR A 168 13.17 5.78 -2.79
CA THR A 168 13.66 4.64 -3.56
C THR A 168 13.09 3.34 -3.01
N SER A 169 12.54 2.49 -3.88
CA SER A 169 12.20 1.09 -3.59
C SER A 169 13.04 0.13 -4.43
N ASP A 170 13.15 -1.11 -3.96
CA ASP A 170 13.78 -2.22 -4.70
C ASP A 170 15.26 -1.91 -5.06
N GLN A 171 16.03 -1.63 -4.01
CA GLN A 171 17.35 -0.99 -4.10
C GLN A 171 18.47 -1.98 -4.46
N PHE A 172 18.89 -2.03 -5.73
CA PHE A 172 20.22 -2.57 -6.07
C PHE A 172 21.33 -1.50 -5.99
N ARG A 173 20.97 -0.21 -6.04
CA ARG A 173 21.85 0.92 -5.75
C ARG A 173 21.36 1.60 -4.47
N THR A 174 21.97 1.23 -3.36
CA THR A 174 21.62 1.75 -2.04
C THR A 174 22.08 3.21 -1.91
N PRO A 175 21.22 4.12 -1.40
CA PRO A 175 21.63 5.48 -1.08
C PRO A 175 22.75 5.52 -0.04
N ASP A 176 23.60 6.56 -0.08
CA ASP A 176 24.56 6.85 0.98
C ASP A 176 23.86 6.88 2.36
N PRO A 177 24.26 6.04 3.33
CA PRO A 177 23.63 5.98 4.66
C PRO A 177 23.60 7.32 5.39
N SER A 178 24.57 8.20 5.16
CA SER A 178 24.61 9.53 5.78
C SER A 178 23.53 10.48 5.27
N LYS A 179 22.92 10.16 4.12
CA LYS A 179 21.86 10.93 3.47
C LYS A 179 20.48 10.30 3.59
N VAL A 180 20.37 9.15 4.28
CA VAL A 180 19.10 8.49 4.54
C VAL A 180 18.37 9.21 5.66
N LEU A 181 17.12 9.59 5.39
CA LEU A 181 16.25 10.25 6.36
C LEU A 181 15.35 9.24 7.09
N SER A 182 14.83 8.26 6.36
CA SER A 182 14.01 7.19 6.93
C SER A 182 13.99 5.95 6.05
N ARG A 183 13.76 4.79 6.68
CA ARG A 183 13.43 3.54 6.00
C ARG A 183 12.10 3.01 6.50
N SER A 184 11.33 2.40 5.62
CA SER A 184 10.06 1.77 5.95
C SER A 184 9.97 0.42 5.26
N HIS A 185 9.59 -0.60 6.02
CA HIS A 185 9.37 -1.95 5.52
C HIS A 185 7.89 -2.26 5.60
N PHE A 186 7.34 -2.79 4.52
CA PHE A 186 5.95 -3.24 4.48
C PHE A 186 5.81 -4.40 3.50
N ARG A 187 4.71 -5.14 3.64
CA ARG A 187 4.37 -6.23 2.74
C ARG A 187 3.29 -5.79 1.76
N ARG A 188 3.46 -6.16 0.50
CA ARG A 188 2.43 -6.00 -0.54
C ARG A 188 1.84 -7.35 -0.88
N VAL A 189 0.51 -7.40 -0.99
CA VAL A 189 -0.18 -8.58 -1.50
C VAL A 189 0.27 -8.82 -2.95
N VAL A 190 0.59 -10.07 -3.26
CA VAL A 190 0.94 -10.51 -4.60
C VAL A 190 -0.25 -11.25 -5.18
N HIS A 191 -0.79 -10.73 -6.29
CA HIS A 191 -1.85 -11.40 -7.00
C HIS A 191 -1.29 -12.47 -7.94
N THR A 192 -1.86 -13.66 -7.84
CA THR A 192 -1.59 -14.86 -8.64
C THR A 192 -2.89 -15.36 -9.26
N LEU A 193 -2.82 -16.41 -10.08
CA LEU A 193 -4.00 -17.03 -10.67
C LEU A 193 -5.00 -17.53 -9.61
N GLU A 194 -4.52 -17.97 -8.44
CA GLU A 194 -5.36 -18.46 -7.34
C GLU A 194 -6.02 -17.32 -6.54
N THR A 195 -5.62 -16.06 -6.75
CA THR A 195 -6.07 -14.97 -5.88
C THR A 195 -7.56 -14.69 -5.99
N ARG A 196 -8.17 -14.95 -7.15
CA ARG A 196 -9.62 -14.81 -7.32
C ARG A 196 -10.37 -15.74 -6.36
N ASP A 197 -10.00 -17.01 -6.36
CA ASP A 197 -10.61 -18.04 -5.52
C ASP A 197 -10.38 -17.75 -4.03
N LEU A 198 -9.16 -17.31 -3.67
CA LEU A 198 -8.84 -16.91 -2.29
C LEU A 198 -9.72 -15.76 -1.80
N VAL A 199 -9.91 -14.73 -2.64
CA VAL A 199 -10.76 -13.58 -2.31
C VAL A 199 -12.22 -14.01 -2.12
N GLU A 200 -12.73 -14.91 -2.95
CA GLU A 200 -14.09 -15.44 -2.82
C GLU A 200 -14.27 -16.26 -1.54
N GLU A 201 -13.30 -17.09 -1.19
CA GLU A 201 -13.31 -17.87 0.05
C GLU A 201 -13.27 -16.96 1.29
N ILE A 202 -12.43 -15.93 1.29
CA ILE A 202 -12.37 -14.93 2.37
C ILE A 202 -13.70 -14.18 2.51
N ARG A 203 -14.34 -13.80 1.40
CA ARG A 203 -15.68 -13.19 1.43
C ARG A 203 -16.72 -14.12 2.03
N ALA A 204 -16.70 -15.41 1.68
CA ALA A 204 -17.62 -16.40 2.22
C ALA A 204 -17.43 -16.70 3.71
N LEU A 205 -16.27 -16.34 4.29
CA LEU A 205 -15.97 -16.43 5.72
C LEU A 205 -16.43 -15.20 6.50
N SER A 206 -16.53 -14.04 5.84
CA SER A 206 -16.93 -12.78 6.50
C SER A 206 -18.37 -12.88 7.02
N GLY A 207 -18.58 -12.46 8.26
CA GLY A 207 -19.84 -12.55 9.00
C GLY A 207 -20.02 -13.84 9.80
N ARG A 208 -19.21 -14.88 9.58
CA ARG A 208 -19.26 -16.09 10.41
C ARG A 208 -18.82 -15.75 11.84
N ASP A 209 -19.60 -16.21 12.82
CA ASP A 209 -19.40 -15.94 14.25
C ASP A 209 -19.34 -14.45 14.61
N GLY A 210 -19.84 -13.56 13.73
CA GLY A 210 -19.76 -12.11 13.87
C GLY A 210 -18.37 -11.52 13.58
N ILE A 211 -17.51 -12.24 12.86
CA ILE A 211 -16.18 -11.76 12.45
C ILE A 211 -16.19 -11.39 10.96
N TYR A 212 -15.71 -10.19 10.67
CA TYR A 212 -15.58 -9.65 9.32
C TYR A 212 -14.11 -9.37 8.99
N TYR A 213 -13.76 -9.43 7.71
CA TYR A 213 -12.38 -9.28 7.27
C TYR A 213 -12.30 -8.22 6.17
N CYS A 214 -11.42 -7.23 6.36
CA CYS A 214 -11.14 -6.22 5.36
C CYS A 214 -9.63 -5.99 5.22
N GLY A 215 -9.24 -5.45 4.07
CA GLY A 215 -7.86 -5.20 3.67
C GLY A 215 -7.68 -5.45 2.17
N SER A 216 -6.54 -5.03 1.63
CA SER A 216 -6.21 -5.22 0.21
C SER A 216 -6.29 -6.69 -0.23
N TYR A 217 -6.03 -7.64 0.69
CA TYR A 217 -6.10 -9.07 0.41
C TYR A 217 -7.52 -9.62 0.17
N SER A 218 -8.58 -8.88 0.55
CA SER A 218 -9.97 -9.30 0.33
C SER A 218 -10.61 -8.66 -0.91
N VAL A 219 -9.79 -8.00 -1.73
CA VAL A 219 -10.18 -7.39 -3.02
C VAL A 219 -9.33 -7.99 -4.11
N TYR A 220 -9.99 -8.41 -5.19
CA TYR A 220 -9.30 -8.82 -6.41
C TYR A 220 -9.01 -7.56 -7.22
N GLY A 221 -7.74 -7.14 -7.26
CA GLY A 221 -7.32 -5.83 -7.77
C GLY A 221 -5.80 -5.64 -7.80
N MET A 222 -5.36 -4.39 -7.89
CA MET A 222 -3.93 -4.03 -7.91
C MET A 222 -3.28 -4.00 -6.51
N GLY A 223 -4.03 -4.23 -5.44
CA GLY A 223 -3.58 -4.16 -4.06
C GLY A 223 -3.36 -2.72 -3.57
N LEU A 224 -4.08 -1.74 -4.13
CA LEU A 224 -3.91 -0.31 -3.84
C LEU A 224 -4.67 0.13 -2.58
N LEU A 225 -4.36 1.33 -2.09
CA LEU A 225 -5.02 1.91 -0.90
C LEU A 225 -6.52 2.11 -1.12
N GLU A 226 -6.94 2.48 -2.34
CA GLU A 226 -8.34 2.65 -2.71
C GLU A 226 -9.11 1.33 -2.63
N GLU A 227 -8.46 0.22 -2.97
CA GLU A 227 -9.06 -1.11 -2.87
C GLU A 227 -9.12 -1.58 -1.42
N ALA A 228 -8.07 -1.34 -0.63
CA ALA A 228 -8.11 -1.57 0.81
C ALA A 228 -9.24 -0.77 1.47
N LEU A 229 -9.42 0.51 1.10
CA LEU A 229 -10.51 1.34 1.60
C LEU A 229 -11.89 0.80 1.18
N LYS A 230 -12.05 0.38 -0.09
CA LYS A 230 -13.30 -0.19 -0.61
C LYS A 230 -13.70 -1.50 0.09
N SER A 231 -12.75 -2.19 0.69
CA SER A 231 -12.97 -3.48 1.35
C SER A 231 -13.59 -3.37 2.74
N GLY A 232 -13.44 -2.21 3.39
CA GLY A 232 -14.06 -1.89 4.68
C GLY A 232 -15.44 -1.27 4.48
#